data_AF-A0A5C5TT37-F1
#
_entry.id   AF-A0A5C5TT37-F1
#
_cell.length_a   1.000
_cell.length_b   1.000
_cell.length_c   1.000
_cell.angle_alpha   90.00
_cell.angle_beta   90.00
_cell.angle_gamma   90.00
#
_symmetry.space_group_name_H-M   'P 1'
#
loop_
_entity.id
_entity.type
_entity.pdbx_description
1 polymer ?
#
loop_
_entity_poly.entity_id
_entity_poly.type
_entity_poly.pdbx_seq_one_letter_code
_entity_poly.pdbx_strand_id
1 'polypeptide(L)'
;MRLLRILVAVLSVALGAAVGALNRQPVVLDLGFTAIHGGLGVLLLAALLLGALWGGLVLAIGVVLPLRRRLGNGQSADRHAPRAAQDTGV
;
A
#
# COMPACT_ATOMS: atom_id res chain seq x y z
N MET A 1 -1.07 -15.58 -8.41
CA MET A 1 -1.34 -14.14 -8.64
C MET A 1 -0.72 -13.21 -7.60
N ARG A 2 -0.89 -13.42 -6.29
CA ARG A 2 -0.36 -12.49 -5.26
C ARG A 2 1.18 -12.48 -5.16
N LEU A 3 1.81 -13.66 -5.25
CA LEU A 3 3.27 -13.80 -5.19
C LEU A 3 3.96 -13.11 -6.38
N LEU A 4 3.45 -13.32 -7.60
CA LEU A 4 3.97 -12.68 -8.81
C LEU A 4 3.91 -11.14 -8.70
N ARG A 5 2.82 -10.61 -8.15
CA ARG A 5 2.64 -9.17 -7.94
C ARG A 5 3.62 -8.60 -6.92
N ILE A 6 3.93 -9.34 -5.86
CA ILE A 6 4.95 -8.95 -4.87
C ILE A 6 6.35 -9.01 -5.51
N LEU A 7 6.64 -10.06 -6.28
CA LEU A 7 7.93 -10.20 -6.95
C LEU A 7 8.19 -9.04 -7.92
N VAL A 8 7.20 -8.68 -8.74
CA VAL A 8 7.31 -7.53 -9.66
C VAL A 8 7.48 -6.21 -8.89
N ALA A 9 6.77 -6.03 -7.78
CA ALA A 9 6.93 -4.83 -6.94
C ALA A 9 8.35 -4.74 -6.36
N VAL A 10 8.87 -5.84 -5.81
CA VAL A 10 10.23 -5.91 -5.27
C VAL A 10 11.26 -5.66 -6.37
N LEU A 11 11.08 -6.27 -7.54
CA LEU A 11 11.99 -6.12 -8.67
C LEU A 11 12.01 -4.68 -9.18
N SER A 12 10.86 -4.02 -9.33
CA SER A 12 10.78 -2.61 -9.70
C SER A 12 11.45 -1.69 -8.67
N VAL A 13 11.27 -1.94 -7.38
CA VAL A 13 11.95 -1.17 -6.32
C VAL A 13 13.46 -1.38 -6.40
N ALA A 14 13.91 -2.62 -6.59
CA ALA A 14 15.33 -2.95 -6.70
C ALA A 14 15.98 -2.34 -7.95
N LEU A 15 15.32 -2.40 -9.12
CA LEU A 15 15.81 -1.75 -10.34
C LEU A 15 15.84 -0.23 -10.19
N GLY A 16 14.78 0.37 -9.62
CA GLY A 16 14.76 1.79 -9.31
C GLY A 16 15.96 2.17 -8.45
N ALA A 17 16.13 1.51 -7.30
CA ALA A 17 17.25 1.71 -6.38
C ALA A 17 18.62 1.59 -7.06
N ALA A 18 18.81 0.56 -7.89
CA ALA A 18 20.06 0.35 -8.64
C ALA A 18 20.35 1.50 -9.62
N VAL A 19 19.34 1.93 -10.40
CA VAL A 19 19.47 3.06 -11.33
C VAL A 19 19.76 4.36 -10.57
N GLY A 20 19.09 4.60 -9.45
CA GLY A 20 19.33 5.79 -8.65
C GLY A 20 20.70 5.82 -7.98
N ALA A 21 21.20 4.65 -7.54
CA ALA A 21 22.54 4.51 -6.97
C ALA A 21 23.66 4.64 -8.02
N LEU A 22 23.39 4.28 -9.27
CA LEU A 22 24.31 4.52 -10.40
C LEU A 22 24.31 5.99 -10.84
N ASN A 23 23.18 6.70 -10.70
CA ASN A 23 23.08 8.13 -10.98
C ASN A 23 23.60 8.97 -9.80
N ARG A 24 24.92 8.90 -9.55
CA ARG A 24 25.65 9.68 -8.52
C ARG A 24 25.90 11.13 -8.94
N GLN A 25 24.98 11.76 -9.66
CA GLN A 25 25.09 13.19 -9.88
C GLN A 25 24.85 13.87 -8.53
N PRO A 26 25.86 14.54 -7.94
CA PRO A 26 25.74 15.13 -6.63
C PRO A 26 24.78 16.31 -6.71
N VAL A 27 23.70 16.23 -5.95
CA VAL A 27 22.71 17.30 -5.84
C VAL A 27 22.51 17.63 -4.37
N VAL A 28 22.46 18.93 -4.08
CA VAL A 28 22.11 19.45 -2.77
C VAL A 28 20.62 19.77 -2.80
N LEU A 29 19.85 19.08 -1.98
CA LEU A 29 18.44 19.39 -1.78
C LEU A 29 18.31 20.25 -0.53
N ASP A 30 18.06 21.54 -0.74
CA ASP A 30 17.85 22.48 0.35
C ASP A 30 16.37 22.49 0.74
N LEU A 31 16.05 22.04 1.95
CA LEU A 31 14.69 22.07 2.50
C LEU A 31 14.41 23.38 3.25
N GLY A 32 15.28 24.38 3.15
CA GLY A 32 15.16 25.68 3.82
C GLY A 32 15.61 25.67 5.28
N PHE A 33 15.54 24.52 5.96
CA PHE A 33 16.04 24.33 7.34
C PHE A 33 17.19 23.32 7.42
N THR A 34 17.33 22.46 6.41
CA THR A 34 18.35 21.41 6.35
C THR A 34 18.70 21.11 4.89
N ALA A 35 19.99 20.91 4.61
CA ALA A 35 20.47 20.56 3.28
C ALA A 35 20.82 19.06 3.22
N ILE A 36 20.09 18.31 2.42
CA ILE A 36 20.35 16.89 2.18
C ILE A 36 21.30 16.76 0.99
N HIS A 37 22.46 16.17 1.23
CA HIS A 37 23.47 15.91 0.22
C HIS A 37 23.36 14.46 -0.24
N GLY A 38 23.10 14.23 -1.53
CA GLY A 38 23.08 12.88 -2.08
C GLY A 38 22.99 12.84 -3.60
N GLY A 39 22.97 11.63 -4.16
CA GLY A 39 22.78 11.44 -5.60
C GLY A 39 21.33 11.76 -5.98
N LEU A 40 21.12 12.54 -7.04
CA LEU A 40 19.79 12.90 -7.55
C LEU A 40 18.87 11.69 -7.69
N GLY A 41 19.40 10.59 -8.24
CA GLY A 41 18.64 9.35 -8.40
C GLY A 41 18.13 8.78 -7.08
N VAL A 42 18.99 8.73 -6.05
CA VAL A 42 18.62 8.25 -4.71
C VAL A 42 17.57 9.15 -4.06
N LEU A 43 17.73 10.47 -4.16
CA LEU A 43 16.79 11.43 -3.59
C LEU A 43 15.41 11.32 -4.26
N LEU A 44 15.36 11.20 -5.58
CA LEU A 44 14.10 11.04 -6.32
C LEU A 44 13.37 9.75 -5.95
N LEU A 45 14.10 8.63 -5.85
CA LEU A 45 13.51 7.35 -5.44
C LEU A 45 13.00 7.40 -4.00
N ALA A 46 13.75 8.02 -3.09
CA ALA A 46 13.32 8.19 -1.71
C ALA A 46 12.02 9.02 -1.64
N ALA A 47 11.98 10.16 -2.34
CA ALA A 47 10.79 11.02 -2.40
C ALA A 47 9.58 10.29 -2.98
N LEU A 48 9.76 9.55 -4.09
CA LEU A 48 8.70 8.77 -4.72
C LEU A 48 8.18 7.66 -3.79
N LEU A 49 9.09 6.93 -3.15
CA LEU A 49 8.75 5.83 -2.24
C LEU A 49 7.98 6.35 -1.01
N LEU A 50 8.44 7.45 -0.41
CA LEU A 50 7.76 8.11 0.70
C LEU A 50 6.36 8.58 0.27
N GLY A 51 6.25 9.28 -0.86
CA GLY A 51 4.97 9.74 -1.39
C GLY A 51 3.98 8.59 -1.67
N ALA A 52 4.46 7.50 -2.27
CA ALA A 52 3.65 6.32 -2.53
C ALA A 52 3.19 5.62 -1.24
N LEU A 53 4.06 5.53 -0.22
CA LEU A 53 3.72 4.94 1.06
C LEU A 53 2.65 5.76 1.80
N TRP A 54 2.82 7.09 1.83
CA TRP A 54 1.82 7.99 2.41
C TRP A 54 0.50 7.97 1.65
N GLY A 55 0.55 8.05 0.32
CA GLY A 55 -0.65 8.00 -0.53
C GLY A 55 -1.40 6.67 -0.34
N GLY A 56 -0.67 5.55 -0.34
CA GLY A 56 -1.24 4.23 -0.07
C GLY A 56 -1.87 4.11 1.32
N LEU A 57 -1.23 4.68 2.35
CA LEU A 57 -1.77 4.69 3.72
C LEU A 57 -3.05 5.53 3.82
N VAL A 58 -3.07 6.72 3.22
CA VAL A 58 -4.25 7.60 3.19
C VAL A 58 -5.41 6.91 2.45
N LEU A 59 -5.15 6.29 1.30
CA LEU A 59 -6.14 5.49 0.56
C LEU A 59 -6.64 4.28 1.36
N ALA A 60 -5.75 3.57 2.06
CA ALA A 60 -6.11 2.41 2.86
C ALA A 60 -7.05 2.78 4.02
N ILE A 61 -6.74 3.86 4.73
CA ILE A 61 -7.55 4.34 5.85
C ILE A 61 -8.86 4.95 5.33
N GLY A 62 -8.79 5.78 4.30
CA GLY A 62 -9.94 6.54 3.79
C GLY A 62 -10.95 5.71 3.00
N VAL A 63 -10.50 4.67 2.28
CA VAL A 63 -11.37 3.92 1.35
C VAL A 63 -11.45 2.44 1.71
N VAL A 64 -10.32 1.78 1.96
CA VAL A 64 -10.29 0.32 2.13
C VAL A 64 -10.91 -0.09 3.48
N LEU A 65 -10.57 0.60 4.56
CA LEU A 65 -11.13 0.34 5.89
C LEU A 65 -12.67 0.50 5.97
N PRO A 66 -13.28 1.59 5.49
CA PRO A 66 -14.74 1.73 5.53
C PRO A 66 -15.45 0.71 4.64
N LEU A 67 -14.87 0.35 3.49
CA LEU A 67 -15.46 -0.66 2.61
C LEU A 67 -15.45 -2.05 3.26
N ARG A 68 -14.36 -2.43 3.94
CA ARG A 68 -14.28 -3.68 4.71
C ARG A 68 -15.30 -3.73 5.86
N ARG A 69 -15.53 -2.61 6.55
CA ARG A 69 -16.54 -2.52 7.62
C ARG A 69 -17.95 -2.75 7.08
N ARG A 70 -18.28 -2.21 5.91
CA ARG A 70 -19.60 -2.42 5.26
C ARG A 70 -19.83 -3.88 4.87
N LEU A 71 -18.80 -4.55 4.37
CA LEU A 71 -18.88 -5.96 3.97
C LEU A 71 -18.97 -6.92 5.18
N GLY A 72 -18.25 -6.62 6.27
CA GLY A 72 -18.27 -7.44 7.49
C GLY A 72 -19.63 -7.46 8.20
N ASN A 73 -20.40 -6.36 8.13
CA ASN A 73 -21.70 -6.27 8.81
C ASN A 73 -22.83 -7.00 8.07
N GLY A 74 -22.72 -7.20 6.75
CA GLY A 74 -23.71 -7.95 5.97
C GLY A 74 -23.65 -9.47 6.19
N GLN A 75 -22.44 -10.01 6.45
CA GLN A 75 -22.25 -11.46 6.58
C GLN A 75 -22.77 -12.04 7.92
N SER A 76 -22.88 -11.21 8.96
CA SER A 76 -23.37 -11.65 10.28
C SER A 76 -24.90 -11.78 10.34
N ALA A 77 -25.64 -11.08 9.47
CA ALA A 77 -27.09 -11.15 9.41
C ALA A 77 -27.59 -12.44 8.74
N ASP A 78 -26.89 -12.93 7.71
CA ASP A 78 -27.26 -14.18 7.01
C ASP A 78 -27.02 -15.45 7.85
N ARG A 79 -26.09 -15.40 8.81
CA ARG A 79 -25.74 -16.56 9.64
C ARG A 79 -26.75 -16.84 10.77
N HIS A 80 -27.67 -15.92 11.02
CA HIS A 80 -28.71 -16.01 12.06
C HIS A 80 -30.13 -16.16 11.50
N ALA A 81 -30.30 -16.44 10.20
CA ALA A 81 -31.59 -16.90 9.70
C ALA A 81 -31.98 -18.19 10.45
N PRO A 82 -33.07 -18.18 11.25
CA PRO A 82 -33.36 -19.28 12.15
C PRO A 82 -33.73 -20.54 11.36
N ARG A 83 -33.02 -21.64 11.60
CA ARG A 83 -33.39 -23.02 11.23
C ARG A 83 -34.66 -23.52 11.95
N ALA A 84 -35.60 -22.63 12.30
CA ALA A 84 -36.77 -22.94 13.14
C ALA A 84 -38.01 -23.36 12.33
N ALA A 85 -37.85 -23.87 11.11
CA ALA A 85 -38.95 -24.31 10.24
C ALA A 85 -38.76 -25.71 9.66
N GLN A 86 -37.81 -26.50 10.19
CA GLN A 86 -37.59 -27.89 9.80
C GLN A 86 -37.73 -28.80 11.03
N ASP A 87 -38.87 -28.75 11.70
CA ASP A 87 -39.30 -29.82 12.61
C ASP A 87 -40.84 -29.84 12.69
N THR A 88 -41.48 -30.23 11.60
CA THR A 88 -42.87 -30.69 11.65
C THR A 88 -43.09 -31.70 10.54
N GLY A 89 -43.22 -32.98 10.90
CA GLY A 89 -43.71 -34.01 9.98
C GLY A 89 -43.16 -35.41 10.19
N VAL A 90 -43.27 -35.97 11.40
CA VAL A 90 -43.51 -37.42 11.61
C VAL A 90 -44.43 -37.59 12.81
#